data_AF-A0A662BK19-F1
#
_entry.id   AF-A0A662BK19-F1
#
_cell.length_a   1.000
_cell.length_b   1.000
_cell.length_c   1.000
_cell.angle_alpha   90.00
_cell.angle_beta   90.00
_cell.angle_gamma   90.00
#
_symmetry.space_group_name_H-M   'P 1'
#
loop_
_entity.id
_entity.type
_entity.pdbx_description
1 polymer ?
#
loop_
_entity_poly.entity_id
_entity_poly.type
_entity_poly.pdbx_seq_one_letter_code
_entity_poly.pdbx_strand_id
1 'polypeptide(L)'
;MKNLFLRSLVFLFVLIISCNSAKNWNEVKNENTVVAYEEFLANNPETEHKDSVLLLITELDWLFAKNAHSIVALDSFGIKYPEDEVFVDSINSLKDDLIYDEIMPEHKIEAYQKFIDDYPENNNLYKAKREIEKLKWNEVKKNDKSKEIAEFVLEHGAKYLDSIDVKFKLKDFMGYAVSFEANEKDSLSDTYEKVTLNFNRNKTLTGIYEGFREEFNNSAAWSGELRGEFDEYGLYAVENRLTDFSDAYEFETEPWDAFNLFFEEEDGVLTREPRIYKVVDIAEIEE
;
A
#
# COMPACT_ATOMS: atom_id res chain seq x y z
N MET A 1 77.35 -39.59 16.22
CA MET A 1 76.74 -39.44 14.87
C MET A 1 75.34 -40.07 14.73
N LYS A 2 75.04 -41.25 15.29
CA LYS A 2 73.71 -41.90 15.14
C LYS A 2 72.50 -41.09 15.68
N ASN A 3 72.68 -40.31 16.76
CA ASN A 3 71.59 -39.52 17.36
C ASN A 3 71.23 -38.23 16.58
N LEU A 4 72.10 -37.75 15.68
CA LEU A 4 71.82 -36.60 14.82
C LEU A 4 70.94 -37.00 13.62
N PHE A 5 71.17 -38.20 13.08
CA PHE A 5 70.38 -38.74 11.98
C PHE A 5 68.93 -39.02 12.40
N LEU A 6 68.73 -39.58 13.60
CA LEU A 6 67.40 -39.88 14.12
C LEU A 6 66.57 -38.60 14.39
N ARG A 7 67.20 -37.53 14.89
CA ARG A 7 66.52 -36.24 15.11
C ARG A 7 66.14 -35.57 13.80
N SER A 8 67.00 -35.64 12.78
CA SER A 8 66.68 -35.12 11.44
C SER A 8 65.54 -35.89 10.79
N LEU A 9 65.44 -37.21 11.04
CA LEU A 9 64.38 -38.06 10.48
C LEU A 9 63.03 -37.80 11.16
N VAL A 10 63.01 -37.51 12.47
CA VAL A 10 61.79 -37.13 13.20
C VAL A 10 61.29 -35.74 12.76
N PHE A 11 62.17 -34.77 12.55
CA PHE A 11 61.77 -33.46 12.00
C PHE A 11 61.22 -33.56 10.57
N LEU A 12 61.79 -34.43 9.74
CA LEU A 12 61.25 -34.67 8.40
C LEU A 12 59.86 -35.31 8.45
N PHE A 13 59.63 -36.27 9.35
CA PHE A 13 58.33 -36.96 9.47
C PHE A 13 57.20 -36.04 9.98
N VAL A 14 57.52 -35.06 10.83
CA VAL A 14 56.55 -34.04 11.30
C VAL A 14 56.12 -33.09 10.18
N LEU A 15 56.98 -32.83 9.18
CA LEU A 15 56.64 -31.95 8.05
C LEU A 15 55.71 -32.61 7.02
N ILE A 16 55.59 -33.94 6.99
CA ILE A 16 54.79 -34.67 5.98
C ILE A 16 53.35 -34.95 6.44
N ILE A 17 53.04 -34.81 7.73
CA ILE A 17 51.70 -35.11 8.28
C ILE A 17 50.75 -33.90 8.16
N SER A 18 51.25 -32.72 7.80
CA SER A 18 50.41 -31.51 7.74
C SER A 18 49.71 -31.28 6.40
N CYS A 19 49.61 -32.30 5.54
CA CYS A 19 48.83 -32.24 4.31
C CYS A 19 47.34 -32.39 4.66
N ASN A 20 46.78 -31.36 5.30
CA ASN A 20 45.33 -31.21 5.41
C ASN A 20 44.83 -31.04 3.96
N SER A 21 44.12 -32.03 3.42
CA SER A 21 43.62 -31.96 2.06
C SER A 21 42.71 -30.76 1.95
N ALA A 22 43.16 -29.70 1.27
CA ALA A 22 42.35 -28.52 1.02
C ALA A 22 41.02 -28.97 0.38
N LYS A 23 39.90 -28.58 0.98
CA LYS A 23 38.57 -28.87 0.43
C LYS A 23 38.50 -28.31 -0.98
N ASN A 24 37.97 -29.09 -1.91
CA ASN A 24 37.73 -28.58 -3.26
C ASN A 24 36.50 -27.66 -3.28
N TRP A 25 36.39 -26.85 -4.33
CA TRP A 25 35.30 -25.87 -4.47
C TRP A 25 33.89 -26.49 -4.36
N ASN A 26 33.67 -27.69 -4.92
CA ASN A 26 32.36 -28.33 -4.89
C ASN A 26 31.94 -28.76 -3.48
N GLU A 27 32.88 -29.23 -2.67
CA GLU A 27 32.63 -29.57 -1.26
C GLU A 27 32.22 -28.32 -0.47
N VAL A 28 32.97 -27.23 -0.61
CA VAL A 28 32.69 -25.96 0.06
C VAL A 28 31.35 -25.39 -0.36
N LYS A 29 31.04 -25.44 -1.66
CA LYS A 29 29.74 -25.01 -2.18
C LYS A 29 28.57 -25.82 -1.63
N ASN A 30 28.76 -27.12 -1.41
CA ASN A 30 27.74 -27.98 -0.81
C ASN A 30 27.54 -27.69 0.68
N GLU A 31 28.59 -27.28 1.41
CA GLU A 31 28.47 -26.87 2.81
C GLU A 31 27.71 -25.54 2.96
N ASN A 32 27.88 -24.61 2.02
CA ASN A 32 27.15 -23.35 1.93
C ASN A 32 27.10 -22.57 3.26
N THR A 33 28.27 -22.41 3.89
CA THR A 33 28.43 -21.62 5.12
C THR A 33 29.53 -20.59 4.94
N VAL A 34 29.40 -19.44 5.61
CA VAL A 34 30.43 -18.38 5.63
C VAL A 34 31.79 -18.95 6.06
N VAL A 35 31.83 -19.75 7.13
CA VAL A 35 33.06 -20.36 7.65
C VAL A 35 33.75 -21.23 6.59
N ALA A 36 33.00 -22.08 5.88
CA ALA A 36 33.57 -22.93 4.83
C ALA A 36 34.14 -22.12 3.67
N TYR A 37 33.47 -21.03 3.26
CA TYR A 37 33.93 -20.12 2.22
C TYR A 37 35.18 -19.32 2.64
N GLU A 38 35.21 -18.82 3.88
CA GLU A 38 36.37 -18.12 4.44
C GLU A 38 37.60 -19.04 4.54
N GLU A 39 37.42 -20.28 5.02
CA GLU A 39 38.48 -21.29 5.06
C GLU A 39 38.98 -21.65 3.65
N PHE A 40 38.08 -21.71 2.67
CA PHE A 40 38.44 -21.97 1.27
C PHE A 40 39.33 -20.86 0.70
N LEU A 41 38.96 -19.59 0.90
CA LEU A 41 39.76 -18.44 0.47
C LEU A 41 41.11 -18.35 1.19
N ALA A 42 41.14 -18.65 2.49
CA ALA A 42 42.37 -18.64 3.27
C ALA A 42 43.38 -19.70 2.77
N ASN A 43 42.90 -20.87 2.36
CA ASN A 43 43.74 -21.95 1.83
C ASN A 43 44.05 -21.81 0.33
N ASN A 44 43.25 -21.02 -0.42
CA ASN A 44 43.36 -20.86 -1.87
C ASN A 44 43.25 -19.38 -2.29
N PRO A 45 44.21 -18.51 -1.89
CA PRO A 45 44.08 -17.05 -2.07
C PRO A 45 44.02 -16.57 -3.54
N GLU A 46 44.58 -17.36 -4.46
CA GLU A 46 44.67 -17.08 -5.91
C GLU A 46 43.71 -17.99 -6.72
N THR A 47 42.62 -18.46 -6.12
CA THR A 47 41.62 -19.30 -6.80
C THR A 47 40.84 -18.51 -7.86
N GLU A 48 40.52 -19.15 -8.99
CA GLU A 48 39.62 -18.58 -10.02
C GLU A 48 38.19 -18.36 -9.52
N HIS A 49 37.80 -18.96 -8.38
CA HIS A 49 36.48 -18.82 -7.78
C HIS A 49 36.36 -17.69 -6.76
N LYS A 50 37.40 -16.87 -6.59
CA LYS A 50 37.49 -15.87 -5.52
C LYS A 50 36.26 -14.94 -5.48
N ASP A 51 35.91 -14.35 -6.61
CA ASP A 51 34.79 -13.41 -6.69
C ASP A 51 33.45 -14.09 -6.39
N SER A 52 33.24 -15.30 -6.90
CA SER A 52 32.04 -16.10 -6.60
C SER A 52 31.93 -16.45 -5.12
N VAL A 53 33.05 -16.76 -4.46
CA VAL A 53 33.07 -17.07 -3.02
C VAL A 53 32.76 -15.82 -2.21
N LEU A 54 33.33 -14.67 -2.56
CA LEU A 54 33.06 -13.40 -1.89
C LEU A 54 31.58 -13.01 -2.01
N LEU A 55 30.99 -13.16 -3.21
CA LEU A 55 29.56 -12.91 -3.43
C LEU A 55 28.69 -13.81 -2.53
N LEU A 56 29.00 -15.11 -2.44
CA LEU A 56 28.24 -16.05 -1.60
C LEU A 56 28.36 -15.73 -0.10
N ILE A 57 29.52 -15.27 0.36
CA ILE A 57 29.69 -14.79 1.73
C ILE A 57 28.76 -13.59 1.97
N THR A 58 28.80 -12.59 1.09
CA THR A 58 27.93 -11.40 1.19
C THR A 58 26.45 -11.78 1.18
N GLU A 59 26.02 -12.68 0.30
CA GLU A 59 24.63 -13.15 0.24
C GLU A 59 24.19 -13.86 1.54
N LEU A 60 25.05 -14.72 2.10
CA LEU A 60 24.76 -15.41 3.36
C LEU A 60 24.69 -14.44 4.55
N ASP A 61 25.59 -13.46 4.60
CA ASP A 61 25.55 -12.44 5.65
C ASP A 61 24.33 -11.53 5.51
N TRP A 62 23.91 -11.22 4.29
CA TRP A 62 22.66 -10.49 4.05
C TRP A 62 21.45 -11.28 4.54
N LEU A 63 21.38 -12.57 4.20
CA LEU A 63 20.32 -13.45 4.67
C LEU A 63 20.29 -13.52 6.20
N PHE A 64 21.46 -13.60 6.84
CA PHE A 64 21.55 -13.56 8.29
C PHE A 64 21.01 -12.25 8.86
N ALA A 65 21.46 -11.09 8.34
CA ALA A 65 21.01 -9.78 8.81
C ALA A 65 19.50 -9.58 8.64
N LYS A 66 18.96 -9.98 7.49
CA LYS A 66 17.52 -9.94 7.19
C LYS A 66 16.72 -10.83 8.15
N ASN A 67 17.17 -12.07 8.37
CA ASN A 67 16.45 -13.03 9.23
C ASN A 67 16.56 -12.70 10.72
N ALA A 68 17.62 -11.99 11.15
CA ALA A 68 17.73 -11.49 12.51
C ALA A 68 16.66 -10.44 12.85
N HIS A 69 16.04 -9.83 11.82
CA HIS A 69 14.91 -8.92 11.96
C HIS A 69 15.16 -7.82 13.01
N SER A 70 16.34 -7.20 12.94
CA SER A 70 16.75 -6.13 13.86
C SER A 70 17.56 -5.06 13.14
N ILE A 71 17.38 -3.81 13.56
CA ILE A 71 18.11 -2.66 13.01
C ILE A 71 19.62 -2.84 13.20
N VAL A 72 20.06 -3.36 14.35
CA VAL A 72 21.48 -3.59 14.66
C VAL A 72 22.13 -4.57 13.67
N ALA A 73 21.43 -5.64 13.29
CA ALA A 73 21.97 -6.60 12.32
C ALA A 73 22.07 -6.00 10.92
N LEU A 74 21.07 -5.21 10.50
CA LEU A 74 21.08 -4.50 9.22
C LEU A 74 22.19 -3.44 9.16
N ASP A 75 22.36 -2.66 10.22
CA ASP A 75 23.45 -1.67 10.33
C ASP A 75 24.82 -2.35 10.30
N SER A 76 24.98 -3.47 11.00
CA SER A 76 26.22 -4.24 11.01
C SER A 76 26.56 -4.75 9.61
N PHE A 77 25.56 -5.20 8.85
CA PHE A 77 25.73 -5.62 7.46
C PHE A 77 26.16 -4.43 6.58
N GLY A 78 25.46 -3.28 6.67
CA GLY A 78 25.81 -2.09 5.89
C GLY A 78 27.21 -1.54 6.20
N ILE A 79 27.68 -1.65 7.44
CA ILE A 79 29.06 -1.30 7.83
C ILE A 79 30.07 -2.30 7.24
N LYS A 80 29.73 -3.60 7.19
CA LYS A 80 30.61 -4.64 6.67
C LYS A 80 30.76 -4.56 5.14
N TYR A 81 29.73 -4.14 4.43
CA TYR A 81 29.67 -4.07 2.95
C TYR A 81 29.33 -2.66 2.43
N PRO A 82 30.17 -1.64 2.68
CA PRO A 82 29.84 -0.26 2.35
C PRO A 82 29.84 0.05 0.84
N GLU A 83 30.51 -0.77 0.03
CA GLU A 83 30.63 -0.59 -1.44
C GLU A 83 29.47 -1.24 -2.21
N ASP A 84 28.69 -2.12 -1.57
CA ASP A 84 27.57 -2.83 -2.22
C ASP A 84 26.28 -1.99 -2.17
N GLU A 85 26.24 -0.93 -3.00
CA GLU A 85 25.09 0.00 -3.09
C GLU A 85 23.75 -0.71 -3.33
N VAL A 86 23.77 -1.90 -3.93
CA VAL A 86 22.59 -2.74 -4.20
C VAL A 86 21.78 -3.06 -2.93
N PHE A 87 22.42 -3.12 -1.76
CA PHE A 87 21.73 -3.42 -0.51
C PHE A 87 21.18 -2.19 0.21
N VAL A 88 21.62 -0.97 -0.13
CA VAL A 88 21.28 0.25 0.64
C VAL A 88 19.77 0.47 0.70
N ASP A 89 19.08 0.40 -0.44
CA ASP A 89 17.62 0.56 -0.49
C ASP A 89 16.88 -0.54 0.27
N SER A 90 17.38 -1.79 0.19
CA SER A 90 16.80 -2.93 0.91
C SER A 90 16.98 -2.81 2.42
N ILE A 91 18.15 -2.35 2.87
CA ILE A 91 18.44 -2.09 4.29
C ILE A 91 17.52 -1.00 4.83
N ASN A 92 17.42 0.13 4.13
CA ASN A 92 16.60 1.26 4.56
C ASN A 92 15.11 0.88 4.59
N SER A 93 14.62 0.18 3.57
CA SER A 93 13.24 -0.31 3.52
C SER A 93 12.91 -1.26 4.69
N LEU A 94 13.79 -2.23 4.98
CA LEU A 94 13.59 -3.13 6.12
C LEU A 94 13.66 -2.41 7.47
N LYS A 95 14.55 -1.42 7.61
CA LYS A 95 14.61 -0.57 8.81
C LYS A 95 13.33 0.22 8.99
N ASP A 96 12.80 0.78 7.91
CA ASP A 96 11.53 1.52 7.95
C ASP A 96 10.35 0.65 8.37
N ASP A 97 10.30 -0.60 7.90
CA ASP A 97 9.30 -1.59 8.30
C ASP A 97 9.46 -1.98 9.77
N LEU A 98 10.69 -2.24 10.24
CA LEU A 98 10.96 -2.57 11.64
C LEU A 98 10.53 -1.45 12.61
N ILE A 99 10.88 -0.20 12.30
CA ILE A 99 10.49 0.95 13.12
C ILE A 99 8.96 1.09 13.18
N TYR A 100 8.27 0.82 12.06
CA TYR A 100 6.81 0.84 12.02
C TYR A 100 6.18 -0.33 12.80
N ASP A 101 6.77 -1.52 12.72
CA ASP A 101 6.30 -2.70 13.44
C ASP A 101 6.43 -2.55 14.97
N GLU A 102 7.41 -1.78 15.46
CA GLU A 102 7.57 -1.46 16.88
C GLU A 102 6.40 -0.64 17.44
N ILE A 103 5.79 0.25 16.64
CA ILE A 103 4.68 1.11 17.10
C ILE A 103 3.31 0.46 16.97
N MET A 104 3.15 -0.51 16.07
CA MET A 104 1.84 -1.11 15.79
C MET A 104 1.14 -1.70 17.03
N PRO A 105 1.82 -2.38 17.97
CA PRO A 105 1.16 -2.96 19.14
C PRO A 105 0.44 -1.94 20.02
N GLU A 106 0.84 -0.66 20.00
CA GLU A 106 0.23 0.36 20.87
C GLU A 106 -1.21 0.71 20.49
N HIS A 107 -1.58 0.62 19.20
CA HIS A 107 -2.91 0.94 18.67
C HIS A 107 -3.48 2.29 19.19
N LYS A 108 -2.62 3.32 19.28
CA LYS A 108 -2.96 4.67 19.80
C LYS A 108 -2.63 5.75 18.79
N ILE A 109 -3.48 6.78 18.72
CA ILE A 109 -3.28 7.93 17.84
C ILE A 109 -1.97 8.63 18.16
N GLU A 110 -1.65 8.80 19.45
CA GLU A 110 -0.44 9.48 19.92
C GLU A 110 0.83 8.77 19.48
N ALA A 111 0.84 7.43 19.46
CA ALA A 111 1.99 6.63 19.04
C ALA A 111 2.26 6.81 17.53
N TYR A 112 1.22 6.73 16.70
CA TYR A 112 1.35 6.97 15.26
C TYR A 112 1.73 8.42 14.94
N GLN A 113 1.21 9.39 15.69
CA GLN A 113 1.57 10.80 15.50
C GLN A 113 3.04 11.02 15.85
N LYS A 114 3.50 10.47 16.98
CA LYS A 114 4.91 10.54 17.37
C LYS A 114 5.82 9.92 16.31
N PHE A 115 5.42 8.78 15.74
CA PHE A 115 6.17 8.16 14.63
C PHE A 115 6.24 9.06 13.40
N ILE A 116 5.13 9.70 12.99
CA ILE A 116 5.12 10.64 11.87
C ILE A 116 6.06 11.83 12.13
N ASP A 117 6.09 12.31 13.37
CA ASP A 117 6.91 13.46 13.78
C ASP A 117 8.40 13.09 13.88
N ASP A 118 8.72 11.91 14.43
CA ASP A 118 10.10 11.42 14.61
C ASP A 118 10.73 10.92 13.30
N TYR A 119 9.91 10.39 12.37
CA TYR A 119 10.36 9.74 11.13
C TYR A 119 9.66 10.28 9.87
N PRO A 120 9.81 11.58 9.54
CA PRO A 120 9.07 12.25 8.47
C PRO A 120 9.41 11.80 7.04
N GLU A 121 10.41 10.95 6.87
CA GLU A 121 10.83 10.37 5.57
C GLU A 121 10.58 8.86 5.46
N ASN A 122 10.01 8.23 6.50
CA ASN A 122 9.82 6.79 6.52
C ASN A 122 8.75 6.34 5.49
N ASN A 123 9.01 5.22 4.80
CA ASN A 123 8.11 4.71 3.77
C ASN A 123 6.71 4.29 4.29
N ASN A 124 6.56 4.11 5.60
CA ASN A 124 5.32 3.70 6.25
C ASN A 124 4.45 4.88 6.77
N LEU A 125 4.79 6.13 6.46
CA LEU A 125 3.99 7.30 6.86
C LEU A 125 2.53 7.22 6.40
N TYR A 126 2.27 6.73 5.19
CA TYR A 126 0.90 6.55 4.70
C TYR A 126 0.13 5.50 5.53
N LYS A 127 0.79 4.40 5.93
CA LYS A 127 0.18 3.38 6.80
C LYS A 127 -0.16 3.99 8.16
N ALA A 128 0.77 4.72 8.78
CA ALA A 128 0.52 5.40 10.07
C ALA A 128 -0.66 6.39 10.01
N LYS A 129 -0.71 7.25 8.98
CA LYS A 129 -1.82 8.20 8.79
C LYS A 129 -3.17 7.48 8.63
N ARG A 130 -3.19 6.37 7.89
CA ARG A 130 -4.40 5.56 7.71
C ARG A 130 -4.86 4.92 9.03
N GLU A 131 -3.94 4.47 9.87
CA GLU A 131 -4.31 3.93 11.19
C GLU A 131 -4.87 5.01 12.12
N ILE A 132 -4.29 6.22 12.13
CA ILE A 132 -4.87 7.38 12.83
C ILE A 132 -6.31 7.63 12.37
N GLU A 133 -6.51 7.66 11.05
CA GLU A 133 -7.82 7.88 10.43
C GLU A 133 -8.85 6.83 10.88
N LYS A 134 -8.47 5.55 10.86
CA LYS A 134 -9.32 4.44 11.34
C LYS A 134 -9.66 4.55 12.83
N LEU A 135 -8.68 4.92 13.65
CA LEU A 135 -8.88 5.07 15.10
C LEU A 135 -9.85 6.21 15.40
N LYS A 136 -9.68 7.38 14.74
CA LYS A 136 -10.61 8.51 14.83
C LYS A 136 -12.02 8.11 14.39
N TRP A 137 -12.13 7.39 13.27
CA TRP A 137 -13.43 6.90 12.81
C TRP A 137 -14.12 6.01 13.84
N ASN A 138 -13.38 5.10 14.48
CA ASN A 138 -13.92 4.23 15.51
C ASN A 138 -14.38 5.01 16.75
N GLU A 139 -13.69 6.08 17.12
CA GLU A 139 -14.10 6.97 18.22
C GLU A 139 -15.40 7.71 17.89
N VAL A 140 -15.49 8.31 16.69
CA VAL A 140 -16.70 9.02 16.22
C VAL A 140 -17.91 8.09 16.18
N LYS A 141 -17.75 6.87 15.66
CA LYS A 141 -18.82 5.85 15.66
C LYS A 141 -19.28 5.50 17.08
N LYS A 142 -18.34 5.37 18.02
CA LYS A 142 -18.64 4.98 19.40
C LYS A 142 -19.45 6.06 20.13
N ASN A 143 -19.21 7.33 19.82
CA ASN A 143 -19.92 8.45 20.43
C ASN A 143 -21.34 8.66 19.87
N ASP A 144 -21.64 8.06 18.71
CA ASP A 144 -22.96 8.07 18.06
C ASP A 144 -23.56 9.47 17.84
N LYS A 145 -22.72 10.48 17.63
CA LYS A 145 -23.17 11.83 17.34
C LYS A 145 -23.24 12.02 15.83
N SER A 146 -24.45 12.11 15.30
CA SER A 146 -24.70 12.27 13.86
C SER A 146 -23.92 13.43 13.24
N LYS A 147 -23.73 14.54 13.98
CA LYS A 147 -22.91 15.67 13.54
C LYS A 147 -21.42 15.33 13.40
N GLU A 148 -20.82 14.65 14.38
CA GLU A 148 -19.39 14.28 14.31
C GLU A 148 -19.15 13.24 13.20
N ILE A 149 -20.08 12.31 13.01
CA ILE A 149 -20.08 11.37 11.88
C ILE A 149 -20.14 12.13 10.56
N ALA A 150 -21.01 13.14 10.47
CA ALA A 150 -21.20 13.94 9.28
C ALA A 150 -19.93 14.67 8.86
N GLU A 151 -19.35 15.40 9.81
CA GLU A 151 -18.12 16.17 9.62
C GLU A 151 -16.96 15.25 9.20
N PHE A 152 -16.84 14.08 9.83
CA PHE A 152 -15.78 13.12 9.50
C PHE A 152 -15.89 12.59 8.06
N VAL A 153 -17.09 12.24 7.60
CA VAL A 153 -17.34 11.75 6.23
C VAL A 153 -17.07 12.85 5.20
N LEU A 154 -17.43 14.10 5.49
CA LEU A 154 -17.15 15.23 4.63
C LEU A 154 -15.64 15.48 4.49
N GLU A 155 -14.88 15.35 5.58
CA GLU A 155 -13.43 15.55 5.59
C GLU A 155 -12.66 14.41 4.89
N HIS A 156 -13.06 13.15 5.11
CA HIS A 156 -12.27 11.98 4.69
C HIS A 156 -12.89 11.20 3.52
N GLY A 157 -14.05 11.62 3.04
CA GLY A 157 -14.71 11.11 1.85
C GLY A 157 -15.66 9.91 2.06
N ALA A 158 -16.30 9.52 0.95
CA ALA A 158 -17.39 8.55 0.92
C ALA A 158 -17.04 7.11 1.35
N LYS A 159 -15.75 6.76 1.48
CA LYS A 159 -15.29 5.42 1.88
C LYS A 159 -15.79 4.97 3.26
N TYR A 160 -16.29 5.89 4.08
CA TYR A 160 -16.87 5.59 5.39
C TYR A 160 -18.38 5.37 5.38
N LEU A 161 -19.07 5.71 4.28
CA LEU A 161 -20.53 5.59 4.17
C LEU A 161 -20.97 4.14 4.35
N ASP A 162 -20.29 3.18 3.73
CA ASP A 162 -20.63 1.75 3.81
C ASP A 162 -20.51 1.17 5.24
N SER A 163 -19.79 1.85 6.12
CA SER A 163 -19.58 1.43 7.52
C SER A 163 -20.55 2.07 8.51
N ILE A 164 -21.37 3.01 8.04
CA ILE A 164 -22.49 3.57 8.81
C ILE A 164 -23.67 2.64 8.59
N ASP A 165 -24.48 2.38 9.62
CA ASP A 165 -25.81 1.81 9.41
C ASP A 165 -26.68 2.91 8.75
N VAL A 166 -26.49 3.04 7.42
CA VAL A 166 -26.87 4.20 6.60
C VAL A 166 -28.37 4.46 6.70
N LYS A 167 -29.18 3.40 6.83
CA LYS A 167 -30.64 3.50 6.76
C LYS A 167 -31.25 4.34 7.87
N PHE A 168 -30.64 4.39 9.06
CA PHE A 168 -31.21 5.16 10.18
C PHE A 168 -30.61 6.56 10.31
N LYS A 169 -29.32 6.73 10.00
CA LYS A 169 -28.59 7.98 10.27
C LYS A 169 -28.49 8.94 9.10
N LEU A 170 -28.65 8.46 7.86
CA LEU A 170 -28.60 9.34 6.68
C LEU A 170 -29.81 10.29 6.63
N LYS A 171 -30.97 9.86 7.17
CA LYS A 171 -32.16 10.72 7.27
C LYS A 171 -31.94 11.91 8.20
N ASP A 172 -31.30 11.69 9.35
CA ASP A 172 -30.92 12.76 10.27
C ASP A 172 -29.78 13.62 9.71
N PHE A 173 -28.85 13.01 8.98
CA PHE A 173 -27.75 13.70 8.28
C PHE A 173 -28.28 14.63 7.18
N MET A 174 -29.20 14.15 6.34
CA MET A 174 -29.88 14.95 5.30
C MET A 174 -30.68 16.08 5.94
N GLY A 175 -31.41 15.81 7.03
CA GLY A 175 -32.08 16.84 7.81
C GLY A 175 -31.13 17.91 8.36
N TYR A 176 -29.95 17.50 8.84
CA TYR A 176 -28.91 18.41 9.33
C TYR A 176 -28.29 19.25 8.22
N ALA A 177 -27.88 18.64 7.10
CA ALA A 177 -27.28 19.34 5.96
C ALA A 177 -28.22 20.43 5.41
N VAL A 178 -29.49 20.08 5.21
CA VAL A 178 -30.54 21.01 4.77
C VAL A 178 -30.77 22.14 5.80
N SER A 179 -30.67 21.84 7.10
CA SER A 179 -30.84 22.86 8.16
C SER A 179 -29.64 23.78 8.38
N PHE A 180 -28.43 23.31 8.08
CA PHE A 180 -27.20 24.10 8.19
C PHE A 180 -27.16 25.19 7.11
N GLU A 181 -27.63 24.84 5.90
CA GLU A 181 -27.67 25.72 4.73
C GLU A 181 -28.78 26.78 4.82
N ALA A 182 -29.91 26.51 5.48
CA ALA A 182 -30.97 27.50 5.70
C ALA A 182 -30.54 28.72 6.55
N ASN A 183 -29.43 28.60 7.31
CA ASN A 183 -28.89 29.68 8.14
C ASN A 183 -27.76 30.49 7.46
N GLU A 184 -27.17 30.02 6.36
CA GLU A 184 -26.16 30.76 5.56
C GLU A 184 -26.76 31.13 4.20
N LYS A 185 -27.47 32.26 4.15
CA LYS A 185 -28.37 32.62 3.05
C LYS A 185 -27.72 32.97 1.69
N ASP A 186 -26.39 32.97 1.55
CA ASP A 186 -25.72 33.59 0.41
C ASP A 186 -24.81 32.68 -0.46
N SER A 187 -24.77 31.35 -0.28
CA SER A 187 -23.93 30.47 -1.15
C SER A 187 -24.53 29.11 -1.54
N LEU A 188 -25.83 29.04 -1.79
CA LEU A 188 -26.55 27.80 -2.10
C LEU A 188 -26.06 27.06 -3.36
N SER A 189 -25.55 27.77 -4.38
CA SER A 189 -25.20 27.16 -5.69
C SER A 189 -23.93 26.30 -5.66
N ASP A 190 -22.84 26.82 -5.09
CA ASP A 190 -21.50 26.21 -5.23
C ASP A 190 -21.28 24.96 -4.35
N THR A 191 -21.98 24.88 -3.21
CA THR A 191 -21.84 23.76 -2.26
C THR A 191 -22.73 22.58 -2.66
N TYR A 192 -23.97 22.84 -3.09
CA TYR A 192 -24.85 21.82 -3.65
C TYR A 192 -24.23 21.14 -4.87
N GLU A 193 -23.57 21.93 -5.74
CA GLU A 193 -22.87 21.41 -6.90
C GLU A 193 -21.74 20.43 -6.49
N LYS A 194 -20.95 20.75 -5.46
CA LYS A 194 -19.84 19.89 -4.99
C LYS A 194 -20.31 18.59 -4.32
N VAL A 195 -21.36 18.65 -3.51
CA VAL A 195 -21.94 17.46 -2.86
C VAL A 195 -22.59 16.55 -3.90
N THR A 196 -23.40 17.13 -4.79
CA THR A 196 -24.07 16.39 -5.88
C THR A 196 -23.06 15.77 -6.86
N LEU A 197 -21.98 16.49 -7.20
CA LEU A 197 -20.89 15.95 -8.02
C LEU A 197 -20.16 14.77 -7.37
N ASN A 198 -19.95 14.81 -6.05
CA ASN A 198 -19.33 13.69 -5.32
C ASN A 198 -20.28 12.49 -5.16
N PHE A 199 -21.58 12.72 -4.99
CA PHE A 199 -22.59 11.66 -4.95
C PHE A 199 -22.78 10.99 -6.32
N ASN A 200 -22.87 11.76 -7.41
CA ASN A 200 -23.09 11.23 -8.77
C ASN A 200 -21.90 10.46 -9.35
N ARG A 201 -20.68 10.67 -8.83
CA ARG A 201 -19.50 9.87 -9.22
C ARG A 201 -19.51 8.44 -8.68
N ASN A 202 -20.43 8.09 -7.80
CA ASN A 202 -20.51 6.77 -7.17
C ASN A 202 -21.86 6.11 -7.48
N LYS A 203 -21.90 5.11 -8.38
CA LYS A 203 -23.13 4.42 -8.85
C LYS A 203 -24.03 3.92 -7.70
N THR A 204 -23.45 3.53 -6.56
CA THR A 204 -24.20 3.07 -5.38
C THR A 204 -24.98 4.22 -4.72
N LEU A 205 -24.45 5.44 -4.75
CA LEU A 205 -25.09 6.61 -4.17
C LEU A 205 -26.18 7.19 -5.07
N THR A 206 -26.05 7.08 -6.39
CA THR A 206 -27.14 7.42 -7.33
C THR A 206 -28.38 6.58 -7.07
N GLY A 207 -28.22 5.27 -6.84
CA GLY A 207 -29.35 4.40 -6.48
C GLY A 207 -29.97 4.73 -5.11
N ILE A 208 -29.16 5.14 -4.13
CA ILE A 208 -29.66 5.62 -2.83
C ILE A 208 -30.41 6.95 -2.99
N TYR A 209 -29.90 7.86 -3.80
CA TYR A 209 -30.54 9.15 -4.10
C TYR A 209 -31.88 8.95 -4.81
N GLU A 210 -31.94 8.07 -5.82
CA GLU A 210 -33.18 7.75 -6.52
C GLU A 210 -34.20 7.09 -5.59
N GLY A 211 -33.78 6.17 -4.71
CA GLY A 211 -34.65 5.60 -3.69
C GLY A 211 -35.18 6.63 -2.70
N PHE A 212 -34.35 7.59 -2.28
CA PHE A 212 -34.76 8.69 -1.40
C PHE A 212 -35.72 9.65 -2.09
N ARG A 213 -35.49 9.95 -3.38
CA ARG A 213 -36.38 10.76 -4.23
C ARG A 213 -37.75 10.10 -4.36
N GLU A 214 -37.78 8.79 -4.57
CA GLU A 214 -39.03 8.03 -4.69
C GLU A 214 -39.81 8.00 -3.37
N GLU A 215 -39.15 7.77 -2.22
CA GLU A 215 -39.80 7.85 -0.90
C GLU A 215 -40.28 9.26 -0.55
N PHE A 216 -39.49 10.30 -0.87
CA PHE A 216 -39.85 11.70 -0.67
C PHE A 216 -41.08 12.08 -1.50
N ASN A 217 -41.10 11.67 -2.77
CA ASN A 217 -42.23 11.90 -3.67
C ASN A 217 -43.48 11.13 -3.26
N ASN A 218 -43.35 10.01 -2.55
CA ASN A 218 -44.48 9.17 -2.14
C ASN A 218 -45.00 9.47 -0.72
N SER A 219 -44.32 10.30 0.07
CA SER A 219 -44.73 10.63 1.44
C SER A 219 -45.74 11.79 1.51
N ALA A 220 -46.96 11.51 1.97
CA ALA A 220 -48.03 12.51 2.18
C ALA A 220 -47.77 13.49 3.35
N ALA A 221 -46.67 13.33 4.09
CA ALA A 221 -46.37 14.09 5.31
C ALA A 221 -45.67 15.43 5.07
N TRP A 222 -45.30 15.75 3.83
CA TRP A 222 -44.54 16.95 3.49
C TRP A 222 -45.47 17.99 2.86
N SER A 223 -45.60 19.15 3.50
CA SER A 223 -46.43 20.26 3.02
C SER A 223 -45.92 20.78 1.69
N GLY A 224 -46.84 21.15 0.78
CA GLY A 224 -46.56 21.48 -0.63
C GLY A 224 -45.55 22.60 -0.88
N GLU A 225 -45.19 23.39 0.13
CA GLU A 225 -44.18 24.46 0.05
C GLU A 225 -42.75 23.89 -0.06
N LEU A 226 -42.41 22.84 0.71
CA LEU A 226 -41.11 22.16 0.62
C LEU A 226 -40.98 21.29 -0.64
N ARG A 227 -42.12 20.88 -1.23
CA ARG A 227 -42.15 20.10 -2.47
C ARG A 227 -41.79 20.99 -3.68
N GLY A 228 -42.27 22.24 -3.68
CA GLY A 228 -41.98 23.21 -4.74
C GLY A 228 -40.52 23.66 -4.78
N GLU A 229 -39.91 23.95 -3.63
CA GLU A 229 -38.50 24.40 -3.58
C GLU A 229 -37.51 23.29 -3.96
N PHE A 230 -37.81 22.02 -3.62
CA PHE A 230 -36.96 20.88 -3.99
C PHE A 230 -37.05 20.56 -5.49
N ASP A 231 -38.23 20.67 -6.10
CA ASP A 231 -38.43 20.45 -7.53
C ASP A 231 -37.85 21.60 -8.38
N GLU A 232 -37.89 22.85 -7.91
CA GLU A 232 -37.43 24.01 -8.68
C GLU A 232 -35.89 24.16 -8.71
N TYR A 233 -35.19 23.84 -7.61
CA TYR A 233 -33.73 23.92 -7.55
C TYR A 233 -33.02 22.57 -7.75
N GLY A 234 -33.68 21.44 -7.45
CA GLY A 234 -33.12 20.10 -7.60
C GLY A 234 -33.14 19.55 -9.05
N LEU A 235 -34.16 19.90 -9.85
CA LEU A 235 -34.22 19.48 -11.26
C LEU A 235 -33.30 20.31 -12.18
N TYR A 236 -33.14 21.61 -11.91
CA TYR A 236 -32.36 22.49 -12.78
C TYR A 236 -30.87 22.13 -12.84
N ALA A 237 -30.33 21.54 -11.76
CA ALA A 237 -28.93 21.10 -11.68
C ALA A 237 -28.67 19.71 -12.29
N VAL A 238 -29.71 18.87 -12.43
CA VAL A 238 -29.60 17.49 -12.95
C VAL A 238 -29.95 17.43 -14.44
N GLU A 239 -30.98 18.17 -14.90
CA GLU A 239 -31.41 18.13 -16.30
C GLU A 239 -30.44 18.86 -17.25
N ASN A 240 -29.72 19.89 -16.78
CA ASN A 240 -28.75 20.63 -17.61
C ASN A 240 -27.36 19.98 -17.72
N ARG A 241 -27.10 18.82 -17.10
CA ARG A 241 -25.82 18.10 -17.22
C ARG A 241 -25.92 16.68 -17.77
N LEU A 242 -27.12 16.15 -17.96
CA LEU A 242 -27.33 14.89 -18.67
C LEU A 242 -27.45 15.09 -20.19
N THR A 243 -27.80 16.28 -20.65
CA THR A 243 -27.87 16.63 -22.08
C THR A 243 -26.51 16.87 -22.73
N ASP A 244 -25.48 17.25 -21.97
CA ASP A 244 -24.12 17.44 -22.51
C ASP A 244 -23.28 16.14 -22.61
N PHE A 245 -23.84 14.99 -22.20
CA PHE A 245 -23.17 13.70 -22.29
C PHE A 245 -23.86 12.67 -23.20
N SER A 246 -24.99 13.01 -23.85
CA SER A 246 -25.70 12.07 -24.74
C SER A 246 -25.32 12.15 -26.21
N ASP A 247 -24.46 13.08 -26.63
CA ASP A 247 -24.13 13.27 -28.05
C ASP A 247 -22.85 12.55 -28.52
N ALA A 248 -22.37 11.57 -27.75
CA ALA A 248 -21.32 10.69 -28.24
C ALA A 248 -21.63 9.22 -27.87
N TYR A 249 -21.92 8.45 -28.91
CA TYR A 249 -22.07 6.98 -28.96
C TYR A 249 -23.47 6.41 -28.65
N GLU A 250 -24.22 6.17 -29.73
CA GLU A 250 -25.24 5.12 -29.77
C GLU A 250 -24.54 3.75 -29.65
N PHE A 251 -24.80 3.04 -28.55
CA PHE A 251 -24.67 1.59 -28.51
C PHE A 251 -26.04 1.00 -28.16
N GLU A 252 -26.65 0.30 -29.11
CA GLU A 252 -27.82 -0.55 -28.88
C GLU A 252 -27.38 -1.84 -28.20
N THR A 253 -27.20 -1.84 -26.87
CA THR A 253 -27.28 -3.07 -26.05
C THR A 253 -27.64 -2.73 -24.61
N GLU A 254 -28.36 -3.64 -23.93
CA GLU A 254 -28.83 -3.41 -22.56
C GLU A 254 -27.65 -3.36 -21.54
N PRO A 255 -27.75 -2.55 -20.46
CA PRO A 255 -26.63 -2.25 -19.54
C PRO A 255 -26.00 -3.44 -18.81
N TRP A 256 -26.62 -4.63 -18.86
CA TRP A 256 -26.15 -5.82 -18.15
C TRP A 256 -25.07 -6.60 -18.91
N ASP A 257 -24.93 -6.41 -20.22
CA ASP A 257 -23.97 -7.18 -21.04
C ASP A 257 -22.54 -6.61 -21.02
N ALA A 258 -22.37 -5.32 -20.69
CA ALA A 258 -21.05 -4.67 -20.63
C ALA A 258 -20.19 -5.11 -19.42
N PHE A 259 -20.77 -5.80 -18.44
CA PHE A 259 -20.08 -6.20 -17.21
C PHE A 259 -19.26 -7.50 -17.36
N ASN A 260 -19.49 -8.28 -18.43
CA ASN A 260 -18.83 -9.58 -18.63
C ASN A 260 -17.64 -9.53 -19.61
N LEU A 261 -17.24 -8.36 -20.11
CA LEU A 261 -16.17 -8.22 -21.11
C LEU A 261 -14.74 -8.12 -20.54
N PHE A 262 -14.55 -8.30 -19.23
CA PHE A 262 -13.23 -8.16 -18.59
C PHE A 262 -12.72 -9.38 -17.81
N PHE A 263 -13.35 -10.54 -18.01
CA PHE A 263 -12.90 -11.79 -17.38
C PHE A 263 -12.87 -12.91 -18.42
N GLU A 264 -11.67 -13.28 -18.86
CA GLU A 264 -11.46 -14.60 -19.44
C GLU A 264 -11.08 -15.56 -18.31
N GLU A 265 -11.86 -16.63 -18.19
CA GLU A 265 -11.64 -17.72 -17.25
C GLU A 265 -10.74 -18.76 -17.94
N GLU A 266 -9.44 -18.72 -17.65
CA GLU A 266 -8.55 -19.86 -17.89
C GLU A 266 -8.19 -20.47 -16.52
N ASP A 267 -8.54 -21.75 -16.35
CA ASP A 267 -8.16 -22.61 -15.22
C ASP A 267 -8.55 -22.14 -13.81
N GLY A 268 -9.65 -21.38 -13.68
CA GLY A 268 -10.33 -21.18 -12.39
C GLY A 268 -9.61 -20.29 -11.37
N VAL A 269 -8.68 -19.43 -11.81
CA VAL A 269 -8.01 -18.47 -10.92
C VAL A 269 -8.01 -17.06 -11.55
N LEU A 270 -8.62 -16.09 -10.85
CA LEU A 270 -8.62 -14.68 -11.22
C LEU A 270 -7.30 -14.02 -10.79
N THR A 271 -6.38 -13.76 -11.72
CA THR A 271 -5.16 -12.96 -11.47
C THR A 271 -5.21 -11.62 -12.19
N ARG A 272 -4.80 -10.55 -11.50
CA ARG A 272 -4.79 -9.16 -11.97
C ARG A 272 -3.38 -8.79 -12.39
N GLU A 273 -3.08 -8.76 -13.68
CA GLU A 273 -1.87 -8.09 -14.18
C GLU A 273 -2.22 -6.73 -14.81
N PRO A 274 -1.57 -5.62 -14.39
CA PRO A 274 -1.72 -4.34 -15.08
C PRO A 274 -0.84 -4.33 -16.33
N ARG A 275 -1.44 -4.37 -17.52
CA ARG A 275 -0.75 -4.00 -18.77
C ARG A 275 -0.78 -2.49 -18.94
N ILE A 276 0.40 -1.86 -18.87
CA ILE A 276 0.60 -0.45 -19.22
C ILE A 276 0.71 -0.37 -20.74
N TYR A 277 -0.27 0.22 -21.42
CA TYR A 277 -0.14 0.60 -22.82
C TYR A 277 0.33 2.06 -22.90
N LYS A 278 1.46 2.26 -23.56
CA LYS A 278 1.99 3.58 -23.92
C LYS A 278 1.20 4.09 -25.12
N VAL A 279 0.45 5.17 -24.93
CA VAL A 279 -0.18 5.90 -26.05
C VAL A 279 0.94 6.56 -26.85
N VAL A 280 1.06 6.19 -28.12
CA VAL A 280 1.94 6.84 -29.10
C VAL A 280 1.04 7.66 -30.00
N ASP A 281 1.22 8.98 -29.96
CA ASP A 281 0.68 9.89 -30.97
C ASP A 281 1.30 9.53 -32.32
N ILE A 282 0.45 9.19 -33.30
CA ILE A 282 0.83 9.17 -34.71
C ILE A 282 -0.03 10.21 -35.40
N ALA A 283 0.54 11.42 -35.52
CA ALA A 283 0.14 12.40 -36.50
C ALA A 283 1.02 12.22 -37.75
N GLU A 284 0.37 12.26 -38.91
CA GLU A 284 0.88 12.63 -40.25
C GLU A 284 2.11 11.89 -40.79
N ILE A 285 1.91 11.09 -41.85
CA ILE A 285 2.61 11.27 -43.14
C ILE A 285 1.63 10.88 -44.27
N GLU A 286 1.14 11.88 -45.02
CA GLU A 286 0.80 11.75 -46.43
C GLU A 286 2.08 11.95 -47.25
N GLU A 287 2.48 10.93 -48.01
CA GLU A 287 2.98 10.93 -49.42
C GLU A 287 3.48 9.53 -49.82
#